data_AF-A0A1F5YIJ3-F1
#
_entry.id   AF-A0A1F5YIJ3-F1
#
_cell.length_a   1.000
_cell.length_b   1.000
_cell.length_c   1.000
_cell.angle_alpha   90.00
_cell.angle_beta   90.00
_cell.angle_gamma   90.00
#
_symmetry.space_group_name_H-M   'P 1'
#
loop_
_entity.id
_entity.type
_entity.pdbx_description
1 polymer ?
#
loop_
_entity_poly.entity_id
_entity_poly.type
_entity_poly.pdbx_seq_one_letter_code
_entity_poly.pdbx_strand_id
1 'polypeptide(L)'
;MKKWFFISLILIFNLATRFWRLGMVPPLFDDHYFSVRVISAGLGVITPLILYFYLKKSSAREKFAELSSFIFSLLPSSIIESRIVSPVQFPLFLLLLFLFLASVNKNITFRLALTAFYLIILFYIYPIVLVLIWPLSNLFTLLSFDLLIFHNITFYWGGIREFGLLYLSFLPFLLLGFISLPSIRLTKIFIIPLIVIFLIAFSPTFPESRLFYLTAPFFSMIITSGILYFWENKKISMRLITCLLLFISVYELSQFLHHYHVHYKEDIRTNINKLPTNF
;
A
#
# COMPACT_ATOMS: atom_id res chain seq x y z
N MET A 1 -7.96 22.76 17.30
CA MET A 1 -6.86 21.92 17.81
C MET A 1 -6.93 20.43 17.43
N LYS A 2 -8.10 19.75 17.41
CA LYS A 2 -8.17 18.30 17.10
C LYS A 2 -7.76 17.88 15.67
N LYS A 3 -7.99 18.73 14.67
CA LYS A 3 -7.80 18.42 13.23
C LYS A 3 -6.33 18.23 12.82
N TRP A 4 -5.43 19.01 13.40
CA TRP A 4 -4.00 18.92 13.08
C TRP A 4 -3.33 17.74 13.78
N PHE A 5 -3.87 17.28 14.91
CA PHE A 5 -3.28 16.19 15.68
C PHE A 5 -3.14 14.90 14.87
N PHE A 6 -4.20 14.46 14.18
CA PHE A 6 -4.15 13.23 13.38
C PHE A 6 -3.21 13.34 12.18
N ILE A 7 -3.21 14.49 11.48
CA ILE A 7 -2.31 14.72 10.35
C ILE A 7 -0.85 14.77 10.82
N SER A 8 -0.58 15.43 11.95
CA SER A 8 0.76 15.45 12.56
C SER A 8 1.18 14.05 13.00
N LEU A 9 0.29 13.24 13.55
CA LEU A 9 0.57 11.85 13.92
C LEU A 9 0.93 11.01 12.70
N ILE A 10 0.14 11.11 11.61
CA ILE A 10 0.44 10.46 10.33
C ILE A 10 1.83 10.91 9.86
N LEU A 11 2.10 12.21 9.81
CA LEU A 11 3.37 12.75 9.35
C LEU A 11 4.56 12.24 10.18
N ILE A 12 4.49 12.33 11.51
CA ILE A 12 5.54 11.89 12.43
C ILE A 12 5.80 10.38 12.28
N PHE A 13 4.73 9.58 12.27
CA PHE A 13 4.84 8.15 12.07
C PHE A 13 5.47 7.82 10.72
N ASN A 14 5.07 8.53 9.66
CA ASN A 14 5.60 8.32 8.32
C ASN A 14 7.09 8.69 8.24
N LEU A 15 7.48 9.83 8.80
CA LEU A 15 8.88 10.25 8.86
C LEU A 15 9.74 9.24 9.62
N ALA A 16 9.29 8.79 10.79
CA ALA A 16 9.99 7.80 11.58
C ALA A 16 10.15 6.47 10.80
N THR A 17 9.04 5.90 10.31
CA THR A 17 9.09 4.59 9.64
C THR A 17 9.80 4.60 8.30
N ARG A 18 9.89 5.74 7.59
CA ARG A 18 10.49 5.80 6.25
C ARG A 18 11.96 6.25 6.27
N PHE A 19 12.34 7.16 7.17
CA PHE A 19 13.72 7.66 7.23
C PHE A 19 14.60 6.97 8.27
N TRP A 20 14.01 6.37 9.32
CA TRP A 20 14.81 5.73 10.37
C TRP A 20 15.71 4.65 9.79
N ARG A 21 17.03 4.77 9.98
CA ARG A 21 18.04 3.83 9.47
C ARG A 21 17.90 3.53 7.97
N LEU A 22 17.46 4.51 7.17
CA LEU A 22 17.30 4.35 5.72
C LEU A 22 18.60 3.82 5.07
N GLY A 23 19.75 4.38 5.42
CA GLY A 23 21.05 3.94 4.87
C GLY A 23 21.50 2.53 5.27
N MET A 24 20.86 1.87 6.24
CA MET A 24 21.30 0.55 6.73
C MET A 24 20.51 -0.63 6.15
N VAL A 25 19.30 -0.38 5.63
CA VAL A 25 18.36 -1.42 5.20
C VAL A 25 17.63 -0.96 3.94
N PRO A 26 17.68 -1.69 2.82
CA PRO A 26 18.45 -2.92 2.55
C PRO A 26 19.98 -2.69 2.52
N PRO A 27 20.79 -3.65 3.01
CA PRO A 27 22.24 -3.52 3.18
C PRO A 27 23.08 -3.78 1.91
N LEU A 28 22.47 -4.09 0.77
CA LEU A 28 23.18 -4.52 -0.45
C LEU A 28 23.18 -3.52 -1.60
N PHE A 29 22.48 -2.39 -1.46
CA PHE A 29 22.57 -1.34 -2.47
C PHE A 29 23.74 -0.43 -2.13
N ASP A 30 24.62 -0.30 -3.11
CA ASP A 30 25.72 0.66 -3.16
C ASP A 30 25.26 2.05 -2.66
N ASP A 31 26.14 2.80 -1.99
CA ASP A 31 25.83 4.13 -1.44
C ASP A 31 25.29 5.09 -2.54
N HIS A 32 25.59 4.79 -3.81
CA HIS A 32 25.05 5.44 -5.01
C HIS A 32 23.52 5.50 -5.08
N TYR A 33 22.79 4.56 -4.48
CA TYR A 33 21.32 4.57 -4.50
C TYR A 33 20.68 5.30 -3.31
N PHE A 34 21.47 5.78 -2.34
CA PHE A 34 20.94 6.42 -1.15
C PHE A 34 20.08 7.65 -1.47
N SER A 35 20.50 8.48 -2.43
CA SER A 35 19.77 9.66 -2.88
C SER A 35 18.38 9.31 -3.45
N VAL A 36 18.31 8.28 -4.29
CA VAL A 36 17.05 7.79 -4.87
C VAL A 36 16.12 7.24 -3.79
N ARG A 37 16.68 6.58 -2.77
CA ARG A 37 15.92 6.08 -1.62
C ARG A 37 15.38 7.19 -0.73
N VAL A 38 16.14 8.28 -0.54
CA VAL A 38 15.66 9.48 0.16
C VAL A 38 14.48 10.10 -0.58
N ILE A 39 14.53 10.17 -1.91
CA ILE A 39 13.41 10.65 -2.73
C ILE A 39 12.21 9.71 -2.59
N SER A 40 12.41 8.40 -2.72
CA SER A 40 11.34 7.39 -2.54
C SER A 40 10.68 7.49 -1.16
N ALA A 41 11.48 7.65 -0.10
CA ALA A 41 11.00 7.82 1.27
C ALA A 41 10.20 9.12 1.43
N GLY A 42 10.67 10.21 0.83
CA GLY A 42 9.95 11.48 0.77
C GLY A 42 8.60 11.35 0.08
N LEU A 43 8.55 10.70 -1.09
CA LEU A 43 7.28 10.36 -1.75
C LEU A 43 6.40 9.50 -0.85
N GLY A 44 6.98 8.51 -0.17
CA GLY A 44 6.32 7.68 0.82
C GLY A 44 5.62 8.46 1.94
N VAL A 45 6.20 9.55 2.42
CA VAL A 45 5.59 10.43 3.44
C VAL A 45 4.43 11.23 2.85
N ILE A 46 4.55 11.68 1.60
CA ILE A 46 3.56 12.52 0.94
C ILE A 46 2.34 11.69 0.46
N THR A 47 2.55 10.46 0.00
CA THR A 47 1.51 9.59 -0.57
C THR A 47 0.28 9.41 0.33
N PRO A 48 0.38 9.07 1.64
CA PRO A 48 -0.78 9.03 2.53
C PRO A 48 -1.46 10.38 2.73
N LEU A 49 -0.73 11.51 2.68
CA LEU A 49 -1.33 12.84 2.78
C LEU A 49 -2.19 13.16 1.55
N ILE A 50 -1.71 12.78 0.36
CA ILE A 50 -2.51 12.90 -0.87
C ILE A 50 -3.75 12.01 -0.79
N LEU A 51 -3.62 10.77 -0.29
CA LEU A 51 -4.75 9.88 -0.05
C LEU A 51 -5.81 10.55 0.86
N TYR A 52 -5.37 11.16 1.96
CA TYR A 52 -6.24 11.92 2.85
C TYR A 52 -7.00 13.02 2.11
N PHE A 53 -6.30 13.89 1.38
CA PHE A 53 -6.94 15.01 0.68
C PHE A 53 -7.91 14.54 -0.42
N TYR A 54 -7.54 13.51 -1.16
CA TYR A 54 -8.40 12.87 -2.16
C TYR A 54 -9.69 12.32 -1.52
N LEU A 55 -9.57 11.51 -0.47
CA LEU A 55 -10.73 10.90 0.18
C LEU A 55 -11.61 11.92 0.88
N LYS A 56 -11.02 12.94 1.48
CA LYS A 56 -11.76 14.04 2.09
C LYS A 56 -12.60 14.78 1.05
N LYS A 57 -12.03 15.05 -0.13
CA LYS A 57 -12.74 15.71 -1.22
C LYS A 57 -13.84 14.82 -1.81
N SER A 58 -13.57 13.52 -1.96
CA SER A 58 -14.46 12.58 -2.65
C SER A 58 -15.59 12.03 -1.78
N SER A 59 -15.32 11.72 -0.50
CA SER A 59 -16.28 11.09 0.41
C SER A 59 -17.03 12.09 1.31
N ALA A 60 -16.51 13.31 1.46
CA ALA A 60 -16.93 14.31 2.46
C ALA A 60 -16.91 13.83 3.93
N ARG A 61 -16.41 12.62 4.22
CA ARG A 61 -16.31 12.05 5.57
C ARG A 61 -14.86 12.18 6.05
N GLU A 62 -14.60 13.20 6.86
CA GLU A 62 -13.26 13.49 7.37
C GLU A 62 -12.66 12.30 8.14
N LYS A 63 -13.42 11.68 9.05
CA LYS A 63 -12.96 10.50 9.82
C LYS A 63 -12.55 9.32 8.93
N PHE A 64 -13.28 9.09 7.84
CA PHE A 64 -12.96 8.03 6.89
C PHE A 64 -11.64 8.34 6.18
N ALA A 65 -11.46 9.58 5.71
CA ALA A 65 -10.22 10.00 5.06
C ALA A 65 -9.01 9.93 6.00
N GLU A 66 -9.16 10.37 7.27
CA GLU A 66 -8.10 10.30 8.30
C GLU A 66 -7.70 8.85 8.56
N LEU A 67 -8.69 7.99 8.81
CA LEU A 67 -8.43 6.59 9.17
C LEU A 67 -7.89 5.79 7.97
N SER A 68 -8.36 6.03 6.74
CA SER A 68 -7.79 5.37 5.55
C SER A 68 -6.35 5.77 5.28
N SER A 69 -6.03 7.06 5.39
CA SER A 69 -4.65 7.55 5.27
C SER A 69 -3.75 6.98 6.37
N PHE A 70 -4.26 6.88 7.59
CA PHE A 70 -3.53 6.28 8.70
C PHE A 70 -3.30 4.78 8.47
N ILE A 71 -4.33 4.00 8.16
CA ILE A 71 -4.21 2.56 7.87
C ILE A 71 -3.23 2.32 6.71
N PHE A 72 -3.30 3.09 5.63
CA PHE A 72 -2.35 3.00 4.52
C PHE A 72 -0.90 3.25 4.98
N SER A 73 -0.70 4.16 5.92
CA SER A 73 0.62 4.45 6.48
C SER A 73 1.21 3.29 7.27
N LEU A 74 0.34 2.49 7.92
CA LEU A 74 0.72 1.34 8.75
C LEU A 74 1.02 0.07 7.95
N LEU A 75 0.62 -0.01 6.68
CA LEU A 75 0.77 -1.25 5.90
C LEU A 75 2.26 -1.62 5.72
N PRO A 76 2.66 -2.90 5.92
CA PRO A 76 4.02 -3.37 5.68
C PRO A 76 4.54 -2.98 4.30
N SER A 77 3.75 -3.28 3.27
CA SER A 77 4.05 -2.96 1.87
C SER A 77 4.29 -1.46 1.65
N SER A 78 3.52 -0.60 2.32
CA SER A 78 3.70 0.85 2.24
C SER A 78 5.01 1.32 2.84
N ILE A 79 5.46 0.69 3.92
CA ILE A 79 6.75 0.99 4.55
C ILE A 79 7.90 0.44 3.69
N ILE A 80 7.81 -0.79 3.19
CA ILE A 80 8.87 -1.43 2.40
C ILE A 80 9.08 -0.67 1.08
N GLU A 81 8.02 -0.51 0.27
CA GLU A 81 8.13 0.04 -1.09
C GLU A 81 8.59 1.49 -1.10
N SER A 82 8.27 2.26 -0.05
CA SER A 82 8.75 3.64 0.07
C SER A 82 10.19 3.77 0.56
N ARG A 83 10.78 2.74 1.17
CA ARG A 83 12.16 2.79 1.70
C ARG A 83 13.21 2.28 0.73
N ILE A 84 12.79 1.51 -0.26
CA ILE A 84 13.63 0.97 -1.31
C ILE A 84 13.44 1.78 -2.60
N VAL A 85 14.32 1.56 -3.57
CA VAL A 85 14.12 2.08 -4.93
C VAL A 85 13.05 1.23 -5.60
N SER A 86 11.79 1.43 -5.20
CA SER A 86 10.66 0.69 -5.76
C SER A 86 10.19 1.35 -7.05
N PRO A 87 10.12 0.60 -8.17
CA PRO A 87 9.54 1.10 -9.41
C PRO A 87 8.03 1.37 -9.27
N VAL A 88 7.34 0.81 -8.26
CA VAL A 88 5.88 0.99 -8.06
C VAL A 88 5.55 2.25 -7.26
N GLN A 89 6.44 2.70 -6.37
CA GLN A 89 6.16 3.80 -5.44
C GLN A 89 5.85 5.12 -6.17
N PHE A 90 6.60 5.43 -7.22
CA PHE A 90 6.38 6.64 -8.02
C PHE A 90 5.06 6.60 -8.81
N PRO A 91 4.72 5.52 -9.55
CA PRO A 91 3.39 5.33 -10.11
C PRO A 91 2.26 5.46 -9.09
N LEU A 92 2.41 4.89 -7.88
CA LEU A 92 1.39 5.01 -6.83
C LEU A 92 1.17 6.47 -6.40
N PHE A 93 2.26 7.20 -6.19
CA PHE A 93 2.22 8.62 -5.87
C PHE A 93 1.47 9.41 -6.96
N LEU A 94 1.83 9.19 -8.23
CA LEU A 94 1.19 9.86 -9.37
C LEU A 94 -0.29 9.50 -9.49
N LEU A 95 -0.64 8.22 -9.31
CA LEU A 95 -2.03 7.75 -9.31
C LEU A 95 -2.86 8.54 -8.31
N LEU A 96 -2.43 8.61 -7.05
CA LEU A 96 -3.15 9.33 -6.02
C LEU A 96 -3.17 10.84 -6.26
N LEU A 97 -2.07 11.41 -6.76
CA LEU A 97 -2.01 12.84 -7.09
C LEU A 97 -3.03 13.18 -8.18
N PHE A 98 -3.11 12.37 -9.23
CA PHE A 98 -4.04 12.62 -10.32
C PHE A 98 -5.48 12.37 -9.91
N LEU A 99 -5.74 11.37 -9.07
CA LEU A 99 -7.06 11.19 -8.47
C LEU A 99 -7.48 12.39 -7.63
N PHE A 100 -6.56 12.95 -6.84
CA PHE A 100 -6.80 14.18 -6.11
C PHE A 100 -7.10 15.35 -7.05
N LEU A 101 -6.26 15.61 -8.06
CA LEU A 101 -6.45 16.70 -9.02
C LEU A 101 -7.76 16.54 -9.82
N ALA A 102 -8.10 15.32 -10.24
CA ALA A 102 -9.36 14.98 -10.89
C ALA A 102 -10.57 15.16 -9.96
N SER A 103 -10.41 14.95 -8.65
CA SER A 103 -11.49 15.22 -7.67
C SER A 103 -11.74 16.72 -7.48
N VAL A 104 -10.71 17.56 -7.69
CA VAL A 104 -10.80 19.02 -7.56
C VAL A 104 -11.31 19.65 -8.85
N ASN A 105 -10.82 19.22 -10.02
CA ASN A 105 -11.20 19.76 -11.32
C ASN A 105 -12.26 18.87 -12.01
N LYS A 106 -13.42 19.47 -12.33
CA LYS A 106 -14.53 18.76 -12.97
C LYS A 106 -14.41 18.65 -14.50
N ASN A 107 -13.47 19.35 -15.13
CA ASN A 107 -13.29 19.33 -16.58
C ASN A 107 -12.90 17.92 -17.06
N ILE A 108 -13.70 17.38 -17.98
CA ILE A 108 -13.51 16.02 -18.51
C ILE A 108 -12.21 15.89 -19.31
N THR A 109 -11.84 16.88 -20.10
CA THR A 109 -10.62 16.89 -20.92
C THR A 109 -9.38 16.84 -20.04
N PHE A 110 -9.37 17.61 -18.95
CA PHE A 110 -8.28 17.58 -17.98
C PHE A 110 -8.13 16.19 -17.32
N ARG A 111 -9.26 15.56 -16.96
CA ARG A 111 -9.24 14.21 -16.37
C ARG A 111 -8.75 13.15 -17.34
N LEU A 112 -9.18 13.22 -18.60
CA LEU A 112 -8.71 12.32 -19.65
C LEU A 112 -7.22 12.49 -19.90
N ALA A 113 -6.72 13.73 -19.93
CA ALA A 113 -5.30 14.03 -20.06
C ALA A 113 -4.48 13.45 -18.90
N LEU A 114 -4.93 13.61 -17.65
CA LEU A 114 -4.27 13.01 -16.48
C LEU A 114 -4.25 11.48 -16.55
N THR A 115 -5.37 10.86 -16.93
CA THR A 115 -5.45 9.39 -17.08
C THR A 115 -4.52 8.90 -18.18
N ALA A 116 -4.51 9.55 -19.35
CA ALA A 116 -3.62 9.18 -20.45
C ALA A 116 -2.15 9.32 -20.03
N PHE A 117 -1.79 10.41 -19.36
CA PHE A 117 -0.43 10.64 -18.87
C PHE A 117 -0.01 9.60 -17.83
N TYR A 118 -0.90 9.22 -16.92
CA TYR A 118 -0.64 8.12 -15.98
C TYR A 118 -0.40 6.79 -16.68
N LEU A 119 -1.24 6.44 -17.66
CA LEU A 119 -1.09 5.20 -18.41
C LEU A 119 0.24 5.18 -19.18
N ILE A 120 0.63 6.29 -19.82
CA ILE A 120 1.93 6.40 -20.50
C ILE A 120 3.09 6.11 -19.54
N ILE A 121 3.09 6.74 -18.36
CA ILE A 121 4.14 6.50 -17.35
C ILE A 121 4.11 5.06 -16.84
N LEU A 122 2.91 4.52 -16.59
CA LEU A 122 2.75 3.15 -16.10
C LEU A 122 3.31 2.13 -17.11
N PHE A 123 2.98 2.28 -18.41
CA PHE A 123 3.49 1.41 -19.47
C PHE A 123 4.99 1.63 -19.76
N TYR A 124 5.52 2.82 -19.51
CA TYR A 124 6.95 3.08 -19.62
C TYR A 124 7.75 2.34 -18.54
N ILE A 125 7.25 2.35 -17.29
CA ILE A 125 7.91 1.66 -16.16
C ILE A 125 7.66 0.15 -16.22
N TYR A 126 6.45 -0.25 -16.62
CA TYR A 126 6.04 -1.64 -16.78
C TYR A 126 5.62 -1.89 -18.22
N PRO A 127 6.55 -2.33 -19.10
CA PRO A 127 6.19 -2.75 -20.43
C PRO A 127 5.40 -4.06 -20.35
N ILE A 128 4.08 -3.93 -20.13
CA ILE A 128 3.16 -5.06 -20.07
C ILE A 128 2.97 -5.55 -21.51
N VAL A 129 3.68 -6.61 -21.86
CA VAL A 129 3.34 -7.41 -23.04
C VAL A 129 2.18 -8.32 -22.61
N LEU A 130 1.00 -8.12 -23.21
CA LEU A 130 -0.16 -8.98 -22.99
C LEU A 130 0.14 -10.39 -23.52
N VAL A 131 0.70 -11.25 -22.66
CA VAL A 131 0.94 -12.66 -22.97
C VAL A 131 -0.20 -13.49 -22.39
N LEU A 132 -1.02 -14.06 -23.27
CA LEU A 132 -2.26 -14.79 -22.93
C LEU A 132 -2.06 -16.10 -22.14
N ILE A 133 -0.81 -16.53 -21.87
CA ILE A 133 -0.48 -17.84 -21.30
C ILE A 133 -0.45 -17.82 -19.76
N TRP A 134 -0.25 -16.66 -19.14
CA TRP A 134 -0.06 -16.50 -17.69
C TRP A 134 -1.28 -16.19 -16.80
N PRO A 135 -2.51 -15.92 -17.30
CA PRO A 135 -3.56 -15.37 -16.45
C PRO A 135 -4.06 -16.36 -15.39
N LEU A 136 -4.04 -17.67 -15.65
CA LEU A 136 -4.56 -18.64 -14.69
C LEU A 136 -3.67 -18.75 -13.43
N SER A 137 -2.34 -18.86 -13.60
CA SER A 137 -1.40 -18.93 -12.47
C SER A 137 -1.40 -17.64 -11.66
N ASN A 138 -1.42 -16.49 -12.34
CA ASN A 138 -1.45 -15.19 -11.68
C ASN A 138 -2.76 -14.98 -10.91
N LEU A 139 -3.91 -15.43 -11.43
CA LEU A 139 -5.18 -15.37 -10.72
C LEU A 139 -5.19 -16.23 -9.45
N PHE A 140 -4.60 -17.44 -9.48
CA PHE A 140 -4.46 -18.25 -8.27
C PHE A 140 -3.58 -17.57 -7.22
N THR A 141 -2.45 -17.00 -7.63
CA THR A 141 -1.58 -16.23 -6.72
C THR A 141 -2.27 -14.96 -6.22
N LEU A 142 -3.07 -14.29 -7.04
CA LEU A 142 -3.86 -13.10 -6.65
C LEU A 142 -4.90 -13.39 -5.55
N LEU A 143 -5.45 -14.60 -5.56
CA LEU A 143 -6.41 -15.06 -4.57
C LEU A 143 -5.75 -15.77 -3.38
N SER A 144 -4.42 -15.94 -3.40
CA SER A 144 -3.70 -16.63 -2.34
C SER A 144 -3.70 -15.82 -1.04
N PHE A 145 -3.75 -16.55 0.08
CA PHE A 145 -3.63 -15.95 1.40
C PHE A 145 -2.28 -15.25 1.58
N ASP A 146 -1.21 -15.82 0.99
CA ASP A 146 0.14 -15.29 1.08
C ASP A 146 0.29 -13.92 0.42
N LEU A 147 -0.40 -13.65 -0.70
CA LEU A 147 -0.39 -12.32 -1.33
C LEU A 147 -1.18 -11.28 -0.53
N LEU A 148 -2.31 -11.69 0.06
CA LEU A 148 -3.20 -10.78 0.77
C LEU A 148 -2.66 -10.44 2.17
N ILE A 149 -2.20 -11.45 2.91
CA ILE A 149 -1.79 -11.35 4.30
C ILE A 149 -0.28 -11.53 4.42
N PHE A 150 0.36 -10.55 5.07
CA PHE A 150 1.77 -10.57 5.37
C PHE A 150 2.11 -11.73 6.29
N HIS A 151 2.84 -12.71 5.76
CA HIS A 151 3.34 -13.84 6.53
C HIS A 151 4.83 -13.67 6.81
N ASN A 152 5.20 -13.61 8.09
CA ASN A 152 6.56 -13.39 8.55
C ASN A 152 7.39 -14.69 8.57
N ILE A 153 7.51 -15.41 7.44
CA ILE A 153 8.28 -16.67 7.42
C ILE A 153 9.75 -16.44 7.09
N THR A 154 10.14 -15.39 6.39
CA THR A 154 11.54 -14.97 6.22
C THR A 154 11.56 -13.79 5.26
N PHE A 155 12.15 -12.67 5.66
CA PHE A 155 12.30 -11.55 4.75
C PHE A 155 13.39 -11.86 3.71
N TYR A 156 12.97 -12.33 2.53
CA TYR A 156 13.85 -12.45 1.35
C TYR A 156 13.55 -11.35 0.33
N TRP A 157 14.34 -10.29 0.46
CA TRP A 157 14.80 -9.41 -0.62
C TRP A 157 13.78 -8.68 -1.49
N GLY A 158 12.53 -8.47 -1.07
CA GLY A 158 11.52 -7.88 -1.96
C GLY A 158 11.46 -8.54 -3.35
N GLY A 159 11.96 -9.76 -3.49
CA GLY A 159 12.58 -10.16 -4.75
C GLY A 159 12.05 -11.47 -5.28
N ILE A 160 11.78 -12.46 -4.43
CA ILE A 160 11.35 -13.77 -4.94
C ILE A 160 10.23 -14.41 -4.10
N ARG A 161 10.00 -14.07 -2.82
CA ARG A 161 8.88 -14.64 -2.02
C ARG A 161 8.27 -13.73 -0.95
N GLU A 162 8.45 -12.42 -1.03
CA GLU A 162 7.75 -11.51 -0.11
C GLU A 162 6.36 -11.19 -0.68
N PHE A 163 5.36 -11.81 -0.06
CA PHE A 163 3.95 -11.67 -0.40
C PHE A 163 3.21 -11.17 0.84
N GLY A 164 2.27 -10.24 0.65
CA GLY A 164 1.42 -9.77 1.73
C GLY A 164 1.27 -8.26 1.77
N LEU A 165 0.03 -7.81 1.59
CA LEU A 165 -0.31 -6.40 1.62
C LEU A 165 -0.73 -5.94 3.03
N LEU A 166 -1.35 -6.83 3.82
CA LEU A 166 -2.08 -6.53 5.04
C LEU A 166 -1.64 -7.37 6.24
N TYR A 167 -1.88 -6.87 7.44
CA TYR A 167 -1.79 -7.67 8.67
C TYR A 167 -2.96 -8.65 8.81
N LEU A 168 -2.78 -9.77 9.52
CA LEU A 168 -3.84 -10.75 9.73
C LEU A 168 -4.98 -10.17 10.57
N SER A 169 -4.66 -9.31 11.54
CA SER A 169 -5.66 -8.59 12.35
C SER A 169 -6.62 -7.72 11.53
N PHE A 170 -6.27 -7.36 10.29
CA PHE A 170 -7.14 -6.60 9.40
C PHE A 170 -8.16 -7.47 8.67
N LEU A 171 -8.04 -8.80 8.69
CA LEU A 171 -8.95 -9.70 7.97
C LEU A 171 -10.44 -9.51 8.36
N PRO A 172 -10.82 -9.43 9.66
CA PRO A 172 -12.22 -9.20 10.02
C PRO A 172 -12.75 -7.85 9.53
N PHE A 173 -11.92 -6.81 9.58
CA PHE A 173 -12.26 -5.48 9.06
C PHE A 173 -12.36 -5.48 7.54
N LEU A 174 -11.51 -6.23 6.86
CA LEU A 174 -11.52 -6.36 5.40
C LEU A 174 -12.84 -6.99 4.92
N LEU A 175 -13.25 -8.12 5.52
CA LEU A 175 -14.49 -8.83 5.16
C LEU A 175 -15.73 -7.95 5.34
N LEU A 176 -15.85 -7.28 6.49
CA LEU A 176 -16.98 -6.37 6.75
C LEU A 176 -16.88 -5.06 5.96
N GLY A 177 -15.67 -4.64 5.62
CA GLY A 177 -15.41 -3.54 4.70
C GLY A 177 -16.02 -3.79 3.33
N PHE A 178 -15.80 -4.97 2.75
CA PHE A 178 -16.40 -5.37 1.47
C PHE A 178 -17.94 -5.35 1.51
N ILE A 179 -18.55 -5.77 2.63
CA ILE A 179 -20.01 -5.78 2.81
C ILE A 179 -20.57 -4.36 2.99
N SER A 180 -19.85 -3.49 3.71
CA SER A 180 -20.29 -2.12 4.02
C SER A 180 -20.04 -1.10 2.90
N LEU A 181 -19.22 -1.47 1.92
CA LEU A 181 -18.77 -0.63 0.81
C LEU A 181 -19.84 -0.09 -0.16
N PRO A 182 -20.92 -0.81 -0.51
CA PRO A 182 -21.93 -0.31 -1.45
C PRO A 182 -22.70 0.91 -0.94
N SER A 183 -22.56 1.28 0.34
CA SER A 183 -23.22 2.44 0.95
C SER A 183 -22.55 3.79 0.65
N ILE A 184 -21.33 3.80 0.11
CA ILE A 184 -20.54 5.01 -0.15
C ILE A 184 -20.54 5.30 -1.66
N ARG A 185 -20.70 6.57 -2.07
CA ARG A 185 -20.67 7.04 -3.49
C ARG A 185 -19.30 6.86 -4.20
N LEU A 186 -18.50 5.89 -3.76
CA LEU A 186 -17.15 5.58 -4.21
C LEU A 186 -17.14 4.46 -5.26
N THR A 187 -18.28 4.07 -5.82
CA THR A 187 -18.38 3.01 -6.85
C THR A 187 -17.46 3.26 -8.05
N LYS A 188 -17.19 4.53 -8.40
CA LYS A 188 -16.24 4.90 -9.46
C LYS A 188 -14.76 4.69 -9.10
N ILE A 189 -14.44 4.62 -7.81
CA ILE A 189 -13.08 4.41 -7.30
C ILE A 189 -12.66 2.94 -7.47
N PHE A 190 -13.60 2.00 -7.49
CA PHE A 190 -13.35 0.56 -7.67
C PHE A 190 -12.92 0.16 -9.07
N ILE A 191 -13.13 1.01 -10.06
CA ILE A 191 -12.69 0.76 -11.43
C ILE A 191 -11.16 0.67 -11.50
N ILE A 192 -10.45 1.48 -10.71
CA ILE A 192 -8.99 1.56 -10.70
C ILE A 192 -8.32 0.29 -10.17
N PRO A 193 -8.68 -0.26 -8.99
CA PRO A 193 -8.09 -1.50 -8.51
C PRO A 193 -8.50 -2.68 -9.38
N LEU A 194 -9.69 -2.67 -10.00
CA LEU A 194 -10.08 -3.68 -10.99
C LEU A 194 -9.20 -3.62 -12.25
N ILE A 195 -8.90 -2.42 -12.77
CA ILE A 195 -7.96 -2.25 -13.88
C ILE A 195 -6.57 -2.74 -13.47
N VAL A 196 -6.11 -2.41 -12.26
CA VAL A 196 -4.81 -2.88 -11.74
C VAL A 196 -4.78 -4.40 -11.60
N ILE A 197 -5.80 -5.02 -11.02
CA ILE A 197 -5.92 -6.48 -10.91
C ILE A 197 -5.94 -7.13 -12.29
N PHE A 198 -6.66 -6.53 -13.25
CA PHE A 198 -6.65 -6.96 -14.64
C PHE A 198 -5.25 -6.90 -15.23
N LEU A 199 -4.55 -5.77 -15.13
CA LEU A 199 -3.18 -5.62 -15.63
C LEU A 199 -2.20 -6.62 -14.99
N ILE A 200 -2.37 -6.90 -13.69
CA ILE A 200 -1.54 -7.88 -12.98
C ILE A 200 -1.81 -9.31 -13.46
N ALA A 201 -3.08 -9.68 -13.65
CA ALA A 201 -3.43 -11.01 -14.13
C ALA A 201 -2.71 -11.33 -15.45
N PHE A 202 -2.52 -10.32 -16.33
CA PHE A 202 -1.83 -10.48 -17.60
C PHE A 202 -0.33 -10.12 -17.60
N SER A 203 0.26 -9.81 -16.43
CA SER A 203 1.67 -9.45 -16.35
C SER A 203 2.57 -10.70 -16.30
N PRO A 204 3.55 -10.86 -17.22
CA PRO A 204 4.50 -11.96 -17.17
C PRO A 204 5.56 -11.79 -16.07
N THR A 205 5.67 -10.60 -15.49
CA THR A 205 6.61 -10.27 -14.41
C THR A 205 5.92 -10.21 -13.06
N PHE A 206 4.68 -10.69 -12.96
CA PHE A 206 4.05 -10.89 -11.66
C PHE A 206 4.59 -12.20 -11.05
N PRO A 207 4.97 -12.20 -9.77
CA PRO A 207 4.80 -11.16 -8.76
C PRO A 207 5.95 -10.17 -8.53
N GLU A 208 7.10 -10.38 -9.17
CA GLU A 208 8.33 -9.60 -8.98
C GLU A 208 8.18 -8.12 -9.34
N SER A 209 7.22 -7.80 -10.23
CA SER A 209 6.86 -6.44 -10.62
C SER A 209 6.26 -5.61 -9.49
N ARG A 210 5.78 -6.25 -8.41
CA ARG A 210 5.14 -5.64 -7.23
C ARG A 210 3.94 -4.72 -7.55
N LEU A 211 3.41 -4.79 -8.77
CA LEU A 211 2.28 -3.99 -9.26
C LEU A 211 1.04 -4.11 -8.36
N PHE A 212 0.89 -5.22 -7.63
CA PHE A 212 -0.18 -5.41 -6.66
C PHE A 212 -0.20 -4.34 -5.56
N TYR A 213 0.94 -3.72 -5.24
CA TYR A 213 1.00 -2.61 -4.28
C TYR A 213 0.19 -1.38 -4.72
N LEU A 214 -0.09 -1.20 -6.03
CA LEU A 214 -1.00 -0.14 -6.50
C LEU A 214 -2.41 -0.26 -5.93
N THR A 215 -2.80 -1.47 -5.46
CA THR A 215 -4.09 -1.71 -4.82
C THR A 215 -4.13 -1.31 -3.34
N ALA A 216 -2.99 -1.01 -2.72
CA ALA A 216 -2.88 -0.79 -1.27
C ALA A 216 -3.75 0.36 -0.72
N PRO A 217 -3.89 1.53 -1.39
CA PRO A 217 -4.81 2.55 -0.94
C PRO A 217 -6.27 2.05 -0.89
N PHE A 218 -6.67 1.19 -1.82
CA PHE A 218 -8.03 0.66 -1.84
C PHE A 218 -8.27 -0.26 -0.65
N PHE A 219 -7.36 -1.20 -0.38
CA PHE A 219 -7.43 -2.04 0.81
C PHE A 219 -7.50 -1.23 2.11
N SER A 220 -6.74 -0.14 2.22
CA SER A 220 -6.83 0.77 3.38
C SER A 220 -8.23 1.37 3.56
N MET A 221 -8.91 1.71 2.46
CA MET A 221 -10.28 2.21 2.46
C MET A 221 -11.28 1.14 2.87
N ILE A 222 -11.12 -0.10 2.38
CA ILE A 222 -12.00 -1.23 2.72
C ILE A 222 -11.90 -1.51 4.23
N ILE A 223 -10.68 -1.63 4.75
CA ILE A 223 -10.43 -1.86 6.18
C ILE A 223 -11.02 -0.73 7.02
N THR A 224 -10.84 0.52 6.59
CA THR A 224 -11.44 1.67 7.26
C THR A 224 -12.96 1.57 7.33
N SER A 225 -13.61 1.18 6.24
CA SER A 225 -15.06 0.97 6.21
C SER A 225 -15.48 -0.10 7.22
N GLY A 226 -14.73 -1.21 7.30
CA GLY A 226 -14.95 -2.25 8.29
C GLY A 226 -14.78 -1.77 9.73
N ILE A 227 -13.71 -1.04 10.04
CA ILE A 227 -13.48 -0.47 11.37
C ILE A 227 -14.64 0.44 11.78
N LEU A 228 -15.05 1.36 10.90
CA LEU A 228 -16.17 2.27 11.18
C LEU A 228 -17.48 1.51 11.37
N TYR A 229 -17.73 0.47 10.57
CA TYR A 229 -18.91 -0.37 10.71
C TYR A 229 -19.00 -1.04 12.09
N PHE A 230 -17.90 -1.62 12.60
CA PHE A 230 -17.87 -2.15 13.96
C PHE A 230 -18.05 -1.07 15.01
N TRP A 231 -17.34 0.05 14.86
CA TRP A 231 -17.32 1.13 15.85
C TRP A 231 -18.69 1.81 16.03
N GLU A 232 -19.42 1.95 14.93
CA GLU A 232 -20.73 2.61 14.88
C GLU A 232 -21.89 1.68 15.30
N ASN A 233 -21.68 0.36 15.41
CA ASN A 233 -22.71 -0.64 15.79
C ASN A 233 -23.28 -0.44 17.22
N LYS A 234 -22.78 0.54 18.00
CA LYS A 234 -23.15 0.89 19.39
C LYS A 234 -23.00 -0.23 20.44
N LYS A 235 -23.00 -1.50 20.06
CA LYS A 235 -22.76 -2.65 20.95
C LYS A 235 -21.34 -2.59 21.52
N ILE A 236 -21.24 -2.71 22.85
CA ILE A 236 -19.94 -2.67 23.56
C ILE A 236 -19.01 -3.80 23.11
N SER A 237 -19.55 -4.99 22.83
CA SER A 237 -18.79 -6.14 22.32
C SER A 237 -18.08 -5.83 21.01
N MET A 238 -18.75 -5.14 20.08
CA MET A 238 -18.17 -4.77 18.78
C MET A 238 -17.03 -3.75 18.93
N ARG A 239 -17.16 -2.81 19.87
CA ARG A 239 -16.08 -1.87 20.21
C ARG A 239 -14.90 -2.56 20.88
N LEU A 240 -15.15 -3.49 21.80
CA LEU A 240 -14.10 -4.28 22.43
C LEU A 240 -13.34 -5.14 21.41
N ILE A 241 -14.05 -5.80 20.50
CA ILE A 241 -13.45 -6.54 19.38
C ILE A 241 -12.59 -5.61 18.51
N THR A 242 -13.10 -4.41 18.19
CA THR A 242 -12.33 -3.42 17.42
C THR A 242 -11.05 -3.03 18.14
N CYS A 243 -11.12 -2.69 19.43
CA CYS A 243 -9.95 -2.35 20.23
C CYS A 243 -8.95 -3.51 20.32
N LEU A 244 -9.42 -4.74 20.50
CA LEU A 244 -8.58 -5.93 20.54
C LEU A 244 -7.84 -6.14 19.21
N LEU A 245 -8.55 -6.07 18.08
CA LEU A 245 -7.95 -6.23 16.75
C LEU A 245 -6.94 -5.11 16.44
N LEU A 246 -7.24 -3.86 16.83
CA LEU A 246 -6.29 -2.75 16.70
C LEU A 246 -5.07 -2.91 17.62
N PHE A 247 -5.24 -3.50 18.81
CA PHE A 247 -4.11 -3.81 19.68
C PHE A 247 -3.22 -4.90 19.06
N ILE A 248 -3.82 -5.95 18.49
CA ILE A 248 -3.10 -7.00 17.76
C ILE A 248 -2.38 -6.41 16.54
N SER A 249 -2.99 -5.46 15.81
CA SER A 249 -2.32 -4.84 14.66
C SER A 249 -1.08 -4.01 15.05
N VAL A 250 -1.10 -3.37 16.22
CA VAL A 250 0.09 -2.69 16.78
C VAL A 250 1.18 -3.70 17.14
N TYR A 251 0.81 -4.86 17.69
CA TYR A 251 1.75 -5.95 17.94
C TYR A 251 2.38 -6.48 16.64
N GLU A 252 1.57 -6.75 15.61
CA GLU A 252 2.05 -7.20 14.30
C GLU A 252 2.96 -6.15 13.62
N LEU A 253 2.62 -4.87 13.71
CA LEU A 253 3.47 -3.77 13.24
C LEU A 253 4.81 -3.72 13.98
N SER A 254 4.79 -3.94 15.29
CA SER A 254 6.02 -3.97 16.11
C SER A 254 6.91 -5.14 15.73
N GLN A 255 6.33 -6.33 15.51
CA GLN A 255 7.04 -7.51 15.02
C GLN A 255 7.63 -7.28 13.63
N PHE A 256 6.84 -6.70 12.72
CA PHE A 256 7.28 -6.31 11.39
C PHE A 256 8.48 -5.35 11.46
N LEU A 257 8.38 -4.26 12.22
CA LEU A 257 9.45 -3.27 12.34
C LEU A 257 10.70 -3.85 13.01
N HIS A 258 10.54 -4.68 14.04
CA HIS A 258 11.64 -5.36 14.69
C HIS A 258 12.39 -6.24 13.69
N HIS A 259 11.67 -7.13 12.99
CA HIS A 259 12.32 -8.06 12.08
C HIS A 259 12.90 -7.34 10.84
N TYR A 260 12.20 -6.35 10.30
CA TYR A 260 12.70 -5.52 9.19
C TYR A 260 13.94 -4.69 9.53
N HIS A 261 14.06 -4.16 10.75
CA HIS A 261 15.21 -3.33 11.13
C HIS A 261 16.36 -4.06 11.82
N VAL A 262 16.11 -5.22 12.41
CA VAL A 262 17.10 -6.00 13.16
C VAL A 262 17.61 -7.18 12.35
N HIS A 263 16.70 -8.06 11.92
CA HIS A 263 17.06 -9.37 11.34
C HIS A 263 17.28 -9.31 9.83
N TYR A 264 16.59 -8.42 9.13
CA TYR A 264 16.66 -8.28 7.67
C TYR A 264 18.09 -8.18 7.13
N LYS A 265 18.96 -7.45 7.83
CA LYS A 265 20.35 -7.28 7.38
C LYS A 265 21.15 -8.58 7.43
N GLU A 266 20.91 -9.40 8.44
CA GLU A 266 21.59 -10.68 8.64
C GLU A 266 21.05 -11.76 7.70
N ASP A 267 19.72 -11.80 7.52
CA ASP A 267 19.06 -12.70 6.56
C ASP A 267 19.58 -12.48 5.13
N ILE A 268 19.83 -11.23 4.76
CA ILE A 268 20.39 -10.88 3.45
C ILE A 268 21.84 -11.35 3.31
N ARG A 269 22.67 -11.10 4.32
CA ARG A 269 24.09 -11.51 4.29
C ARG A 269 24.23 -13.02 4.18
N THR A 270 23.40 -13.76 4.90
CA THR A 270 23.42 -15.23 4.91
C THR A 270 22.89 -15.84 3.61
N ASN A 271 22.07 -15.11 2.86
CA ASN A 271 21.43 -15.61 1.64
C ASN A 271 21.82 -14.90 0.36
N ILE A 272 22.94 -14.19 0.36
CA ILE A 272 23.41 -13.40 -0.79
C ILE A 272 23.51 -14.24 -2.07
N ASN A 273 23.87 -15.52 -1.95
CA ASN A 273 24.00 -16.46 -3.07
C ASN A 273 22.67 -16.94 -3.67
N LYS A 274 21.56 -16.71 -2.97
CA LYS A 274 20.20 -16.99 -3.46
C LYS A 274 19.56 -15.76 -4.10
N LEU A 275 20.28 -14.63 -4.12
CA LEU A 275 19.79 -13.40 -4.72
C LEU A 275 19.89 -13.51 -6.24
N PRO A 276 18.87 -13.06 -6.97
CA PRO A 276 18.96 -12.91 -8.41
C PRO A 276 20.12 -11.95 -8.71
N THR A 277 21.11 -12.42 -9.48
CA THR A 277 22.38 -11.74 -9.73
C THR A 277 22.27 -10.43 -10.50
N ASN A 278 21.06 -10.09 -10.97
CA ASN A 278 20.81 -8.97 -11.85
C ASN A 278 19.74 -8.05 -11.23
N PHE A 279 20.16 -7.22 -10.27
CA PHE A 279 19.44 -6.01 -9.85
C PHE A 279 20.44 -4.86 -9.74
#